data_AF-A0A257MTL5-F1
#
_entry.id   AF-A0A257MTL5-F1
#
_cell.length_a   1.000
_cell.length_b   1.000
_cell.length_c   1.000
_cell.angle_alpha   90.00
_cell.angle_beta   90.00
_cell.angle_gamma   90.00
#
_symmetry.space_group_name_H-M   'P 1'
#
loop_
_entity.id
_entity.type
_entity.pdbx_description
1 polymer ?
#
loop_
_entity_poly.entity_id
_entity_poly.type
_entity_poly.pdbx_seq_one_letter_code
_entity_poly.pdbx_strand_id
1 'polypeptide(L)'
;RKGAKLAVDRLGFVSASENYYWWDKYGFSVRAKNLNLEEYDVTFTLFARTEGGEWTTVESKTEKVGPNPVTVYFNQTKPFQVTDANKTFSYRIKYSEYDQSGKDSIERQGEVINSKIVPYRIYDGIMVLNLFLMLAFIAMLGFFMERKLQKGVEAHESVSGRKGGNEREGSGSHQDAREEIDLAIGEEMVAVLDTAYSPVNLFAAGTALLAVTLVLAAVLHIKNIYYVHRLMTLLQKKTVARSHLYAEMTVSQGSNFTALAFASWIMLFVAAAYLYLLVPTYSPYSYMQIASLASNQMGFAILGIAAGLLAAAIILFLDKLPEDRREFRLTEIYSFYAISKSAKKLIALTLLALAASIVLSAYLGTIYPAQSDTAKLGSLLLLLLSAGILVMPIYKETLEAMR
;
A
#
# COMPACT_ATOMS: atom_id res chain seq x y z
N ARG A 1 -62.33 2.43 21.31
CA ARG A 1 -61.86 3.61 20.53
C ARG A 1 -62.19 3.34 19.06
N LYS A 2 -62.81 4.29 18.35
CA LYS A 2 -62.96 4.23 16.87
C LYS A 2 -61.62 4.68 16.26
N GLY A 3 -60.64 3.78 16.24
CA GLY A 3 -59.30 4.04 15.69
C GLY A 3 -58.98 3.06 14.57
N ALA A 4 -57.91 3.32 13.81
CA ALA A 4 -57.43 2.40 12.80
C ALA A 4 -57.10 1.04 13.43
N LYS A 5 -57.49 -0.06 12.77
CA LYS A 5 -57.11 -1.40 13.19
C LYS A 5 -56.07 -1.89 12.22
N LEU A 6 -54.79 -1.73 12.56
CA LEU A 6 -53.71 -1.98 11.61
C LEU A 6 -53.45 -3.47 11.46
N ALA A 7 -53.21 -3.91 10.23
CA ALA A 7 -52.56 -5.16 9.92
C ALA A 7 -51.13 -4.85 9.44
N VAL A 8 -50.14 -5.23 10.24
CA VAL A 8 -48.70 -5.06 9.96
C VAL A 8 -48.09 -6.42 9.65
N ASP A 9 -47.48 -6.55 8.46
CA ASP A 9 -47.04 -7.86 7.95
C ASP A 9 -45.53 -8.10 8.14
N ARG A 10 -44.68 -7.18 7.65
CA ARG A 10 -43.23 -7.46 7.55
C ARG A 10 -42.37 -6.22 7.71
N LEU A 11 -41.38 -6.33 8.59
CA LEU A 11 -40.22 -5.45 8.66
C LEU A 11 -39.23 -5.81 7.55
N GLY A 12 -39.04 -4.88 6.62
CA GLY A 12 -37.99 -4.93 5.62
C GLY A 12 -36.74 -4.21 6.09
N PHE A 13 -35.58 -4.78 5.76
CA PHE A 13 -34.28 -4.20 6.01
C PHE A 13 -33.41 -4.38 4.78
N VAL A 14 -32.75 -3.30 4.37
CA VAL A 14 -31.80 -3.26 3.28
C VAL A 14 -30.59 -2.46 3.74
N SER A 15 -29.41 -3.04 3.60
CA SER A 15 -28.15 -2.35 3.83
C SER A 15 -27.57 -1.91 2.48
N ALA A 16 -26.86 -0.78 2.46
CA ALA A 16 -26.08 -0.38 1.29
C ALA A 16 -24.91 -1.34 0.99
N SER A 17 -24.52 -2.16 1.97
CA SER A 17 -23.41 -3.10 1.91
C SER A 17 -23.74 -4.38 2.67
N GLU A 18 -23.31 -5.53 2.16
CA GLU A 18 -23.43 -6.83 2.85
C GLU A 18 -22.59 -6.91 4.13
N ASN A 19 -21.71 -5.93 4.35
CA ASN A 19 -20.76 -5.92 5.47
C ASN A 19 -21.21 -5.06 6.68
N TYR A 20 -22.38 -4.41 6.60
CA TYR A 20 -23.04 -3.68 7.71
C TYR A 20 -22.11 -2.71 8.47
N TYR A 21 -21.63 -1.66 7.81
CA TYR A 21 -20.73 -0.69 8.46
C TYR A 21 -21.48 0.41 9.21
N TRP A 22 -20.95 0.87 10.35
CA TRP A 22 -21.59 1.93 11.15
C TRP A 22 -21.80 3.26 10.39
N TRP A 23 -20.99 3.54 9.36
CA TRP A 23 -21.10 4.74 8.52
C TRP A 23 -21.98 4.55 7.28
N ASP A 24 -22.46 3.33 7.02
CA ASP A 24 -23.35 3.01 5.91
C ASP A 24 -24.73 3.67 6.07
N LYS A 25 -25.41 3.79 4.94
CA LYS A 25 -26.83 4.15 4.90
C LYS A 25 -27.65 2.88 4.99
N TYR A 26 -28.62 2.88 5.90
CA TYR A 26 -29.54 1.78 6.10
C TYR A 26 -30.95 2.15 5.65
N GLY A 27 -31.61 1.19 5.01
CA GLY A 27 -33.00 1.25 4.59
C GLY A 27 -33.85 0.35 5.48
N PHE A 28 -34.86 0.93 6.11
CA PHE A 28 -35.87 0.18 6.86
C PHE A 28 -37.23 0.38 6.20
N SER A 29 -38.09 -0.63 6.27
CA SER A 29 -39.45 -0.49 5.78
C SER A 29 -40.44 -1.30 6.60
N VAL A 30 -41.68 -0.84 6.64
CA VAL A 30 -42.79 -1.58 7.21
C VAL A 30 -43.98 -1.51 6.27
N ARG A 31 -44.64 -2.65 6.07
CA ARG A 31 -45.89 -2.72 5.32
C ARG A 31 -47.06 -2.77 6.30
N ALA A 32 -47.98 -1.83 6.15
CA ALA A 32 -49.17 -1.72 6.98
C ALA A 32 -50.42 -1.50 6.11
N LYS A 33 -51.56 -2.03 6.55
CA LYS A 33 -52.89 -1.71 6.00
C LYS A 33 -53.88 -1.50 7.13
N ASN A 34 -54.92 -0.71 6.90
CA ASN A 34 -56.03 -0.62 7.82
C ASN A 34 -57.03 -1.73 7.51
N LEU A 35 -57.54 -2.39 8.54
CA LEU A 35 -58.61 -3.38 8.40
C LEU A 35 -60.00 -2.73 8.27
N ASN A 36 -60.12 -1.44 8.60
CA ASN A 36 -61.33 -0.66 8.37
C ASN A 36 -61.32 -0.06 6.94
N LEU A 37 -62.50 0.24 6.42
CA LEU A 37 -62.67 0.83 5.08
C LEU A 37 -62.23 2.31 4.98
N GLU A 38 -62.07 2.97 6.13
CA GLU A 38 -61.68 4.37 6.23
C GLU A 38 -60.15 4.54 6.25
N GLU A 39 -59.67 5.70 5.80
CA GLU A 39 -58.26 6.08 5.88
C GLU A 39 -57.98 6.85 7.16
N TYR A 40 -56.85 6.56 7.80
CA TYR A 40 -56.39 7.25 9.00
C TYR A 40 -54.94 7.70 8.83
N ASP A 41 -54.60 8.86 9.39
CA ASP A 41 -53.22 9.31 9.51
C ASP A 41 -52.53 8.52 10.63
N VAL A 42 -51.53 7.72 10.27
CA VAL A 42 -50.78 6.88 11.21
C VAL A 42 -49.33 7.31 11.21
N THR A 43 -48.80 7.58 12.40
CA THR A 43 -47.39 7.96 12.58
C THR A 43 -46.55 6.73 12.89
N PHE A 44 -45.53 6.50 12.07
CA PHE A 44 -44.53 5.44 12.20
C PHE A 44 -43.20 6.07 12.65
N THR A 45 -42.63 5.56 13.74
CA THR A 45 -41.35 6.03 14.28
C THR A 45 -40.34 4.89 14.31
N LEU A 46 -39.24 5.05 13.60
CA LEU A 46 -38.11 4.13 13.59
C LEU A 46 -37.21 4.41 14.79
N PHE A 47 -36.92 3.36 15.56
CA PHE A 47 -35.90 3.37 16.58
C PHE A 47 -34.83 2.32 16.27
N ALA A 48 -33.59 2.63 16.66
CA ALA A 48 -32.47 1.70 16.60
C ALA A 48 -31.80 1.62 17.97
N ARG A 49 -31.15 0.49 18.25
CA ARG A 49 -30.25 0.34 19.39
C ARG A 49 -29.13 -0.64 19.04
N THR A 50 -28.06 -0.59 19.81
CA THR A 50 -27.05 -1.64 19.85
C THR A 50 -27.06 -2.36 21.18
N GLU A 51 -26.41 -3.51 21.23
CA GLU A 51 -26.22 -4.28 22.47
C GLU A 51 -25.69 -3.40 23.62
N GLY A 52 -26.41 -3.40 24.75
CA GLY A 52 -26.11 -2.58 25.93
C GLY A 52 -26.44 -1.08 25.81
N GLY A 53 -27.01 -0.62 24.68
CA GLY A 53 -27.40 0.78 24.47
C GLY A 53 -28.91 1.02 24.64
N GLU A 54 -29.27 2.30 24.81
CA GLU A 54 -30.66 2.74 24.83
C GLU A 54 -31.26 2.85 23.42
N TRP A 55 -32.58 2.85 23.34
CA TRP A 55 -33.29 3.05 22.08
C TRP A 55 -33.21 4.51 21.64
N THR A 56 -32.62 4.77 20.48
CA THR A 56 -32.55 6.10 19.88
C THR A 56 -33.62 6.24 18.80
N THR A 57 -34.23 7.43 18.73
CA THR A 57 -35.16 7.77 17.65
C THR A 57 -34.35 8.12 16.41
N VAL A 58 -34.62 7.44 15.29
CA VAL A 58 -33.92 7.64 14.03
C VAL A 58 -34.70 8.61 13.13
N GLU A 59 -35.98 8.32 12.90
CA GLU A 59 -36.86 9.10 12.02
C GLU A 59 -38.34 8.80 12.32
N SER A 60 -39.23 9.77 12.10
CA SER A 60 -40.69 9.60 12.19
C SER A 60 -41.36 10.06 10.90
N LYS A 61 -42.36 9.32 10.44
CA LYS A 61 -43.19 9.65 9.26
C LYS A 61 -44.66 9.42 9.55
N THR A 62 -45.51 10.27 9.02
CA THR A 62 -46.97 10.10 9.08
C THR A 62 -47.48 9.80 7.69
N GLU A 63 -48.22 8.70 7.56
CA GLU A 63 -48.76 8.22 6.29
C GLU A 63 -50.24 7.91 6.42
N LYS A 64 -50.98 8.10 5.33
CA LYS A 64 -52.40 7.74 5.25
C LYS A 64 -52.54 6.25 4.99
N VAL A 65 -53.13 5.53 5.94
CA VAL A 65 -53.30 4.08 5.87
C VAL A 65 -54.78 3.74 5.72
N GLY A 66 -55.12 3.17 4.57
CA GLY A 66 -56.46 2.70 4.22
C GLY A 66 -56.52 1.18 4.04
N PRO A 67 -57.58 0.64 3.41
CA PRO A 67 -57.73 -0.79 3.14
C PRO A 67 -56.66 -1.33 2.18
N ASN A 68 -56.10 -0.47 1.33
CA ASN A 68 -54.98 -0.81 0.47
C ASN A 68 -53.66 -0.75 1.26
N PRO A 69 -52.79 -1.77 1.17
CA PRO A 69 -51.54 -1.81 1.93
C PRO A 69 -50.54 -0.76 1.44
N VAL A 70 -49.97 -0.02 2.38
CA VAL A 70 -48.93 0.99 2.18
C VAL A 70 -47.62 0.49 2.75
N THR A 71 -46.52 0.72 2.04
CA THR A 71 -45.16 0.46 2.53
C THR A 71 -44.49 1.77 2.90
N VAL A 72 -44.17 1.92 4.18
CA VAL A 72 -43.47 3.10 4.70
C VAL A 72 -41.97 2.83 4.64
N TYR A 73 -41.24 3.71 3.97
CA TYR A 73 -39.79 3.58 3.77
C TYR A 73 -39.01 4.62 4.58
N PHE A 74 -38.05 4.16 5.35
CA PHE A 74 -37.02 4.94 6.04
C PHE A 74 -35.70 4.73 5.30
N ASN A 75 -35.55 5.41 4.17
CA ASN A 75 -34.41 5.25 3.29
C ASN A 75 -33.26 6.15 3.73
N GLN A 76 -32.02 5.67 3.56
CA GLN A 76 -30.81 6.46 3.76
C GLN A 76 -30.56 6.97 5.19
N THR A 77 -31.04 6.24 6.19
CA THR A 77 -30.82 6.59 7.60
C THR A 77 -29.41 6.20 8.05
N LYS A 78 -28.84 6.96 8.99
CA LYS A 78 -27.55 6.66 9.64
C LYS A 78 -27.75 6.50 11.15
N PRO A 79 -28.32 5.37 11.58
CA PRO A 79 -28.72 5.17 12.98
C PRO A 79 -27.54 4.85 13.92
N PHE A 80 -26.37 4.52 13.39
CA PHE A 80 -25.24 4.01 14.17
C PHE A 80 -24.05 4.96 14.18
N GLN A 81 -23.27 4.91 15.25
CA GLN A 81 -22.05 5.67 15.46
C GLN A 81 -20.82 4.77 15.53
N VAL A 82 -19.63 5.36 15.53
CA VAL A 82 -18.37 4.61 15.64
C VAL A 82 -18.28 3.78 16.94
N THR A 83 -18.94 4.23 18.02
CA THR A 83 -19.04 3.53 19.30
C THR A 83 -19.88 2.27 19.25
N ASP A 84 -20.60 2.06 18.15
CA ASP A 84 -21.52 0.95 17.93
C ASP A 84 -20.86 -0.18 17.13
N ALA A 85 -19.61 0.03 16.70
CA ALA A 85 -18.79 -0.97 16.03
C ALA A 85 -18.64 -2.25 16.88
N ASN A 86 -18.67 -3.40 16.20
CA ASN A 86 -18.66 -4.75 16.76
C ASN A 86 -19.84 -5.09 17.69
N LYS A 87 -20.90 -4.28 17.70
CA LYS A 87 -22.12 -4.60 18.45
C LYS A 87 -23.20 -5.09 17.49
N THR A 88 -24.03 -6.01 17.97
CA THR A 88 -25.25 -6.39 17.25
C THR A 88 -26.28 -5.29 17.38
N PHE A 89 -26.91 -4.90 16.28
CA PHE A 89 -27.97 -3.89 16.32
C PHE A 89 -29.36 -4.52 16.32
N SER A 90 -30.32 -3.78 16.88
CA SER A 90 -31.74 -4.08 16.79
C SER A 90 -32.48 -2.83 16.33
N TYR A 91 -33.58 -3.02 15.61
CA TYR A 91 -34.44 -1.93 15.17
C TYR A 91 -35.90 -2.26 15.47
N ARG A 92 -36.68 -1.23 15.80
CA ARG A 92 -38.12 -1.35 16.01
C ARG A 92 -38.83 -0.20 15.31
N ILE A 93 -40.01 -0.47 14.78
CA ILE A 93 -40.89 0.57 14.27
C ILE A 93 -42.10 0.62 15.20
N LYS A 94 -42.28 1.76 15.87
CA LYS A 94 -43.44 2.07 16.69
C LYS A 94 -44.48 2.77 15.83
N TYR A 95 -45.74 2.47 16.03
CA TYR A 95 -46.84 3.09 15.30
C TYR A 95 -47.85 3.69 16.28
N SER A 96 -48.57 4.73 15.85
CA SER A 96 -49.47 5.51 16.73
C SER A 96 -50.76 4.79 17.12
N GLU A 97 -51.14 3.74 16.39
CA GLU A 97 -52.40 2.98 16.56
C GLU A 97 -52.14 1.48 16.73
N TYR A 98 -52.93 0.75 17.51
CA TYR A 98 -52.64 -0.67 17.77
C TYR A 98 -52.79 -1.56 16.53
N ASP A 99 -51.91 -2.56 16.43
CA ASP A 99 -51.96 -3.59 15.38
C ASP A 99 -53.01 -4.68 15.67
N GLN A 100 -53.11 -5.66 14.77
CA GLN A 100 -54.03 -6.78 14.84
C GLN A 100 -53.80 -7.67 16.07
N SER A 101 -52.62 -7.57 16.69
CA SER A 101 -52.19 -8.31 17.87
C SER A 101 -52.29 -7.48 19.15
N GLY A 102 -52.79 -6.24 19.08
CA GLY A 102 -52.87 -5.32 20.21
C GLY A 102 -51.52 -4.72 20.65
N LYS A 103 -50.47 -4.83 19.83
CA LYS A 103 -49.15 -4.22 20.07
C LYS A 103 -49.08 -2.87 19.37
N ASP A 104 -48.19 -1.99 19.84
CA ASP A 104 -47.90 -0.67 19.25
C ASP A 104 -46.54 -0.61 18.53
N SER A 105 -45.84 -1.74 18.43
CA SER A 105 -44.52 -1.83 17.82
C SER A 105 -44.19 -3.24 17.32
N ILE A 106 -43.32 -3.28 16.31
CA ILE A 106 -42.68 -4.49 15.80
C ILE A 106 -41.16 -4.31 15.85
N GLU A 107 -40.44 -5.31 16.36
CA GLU A 107 -38.98 -5.30 16.57
C GLU A 107 -38.32 -6.45 15.80
N ARG A 108 -37.09 -6.22 15.33
CA ARG A 108 -36.24 -7.24 14.74
C ARG A 108 -34.77 -6.99 15.08
N GLN A 109 -34.04 -8.07 15.32
CA GLN A 109 -32.59 -8.04 15.47
C GLN A 109 -31.94 -8.04 14.08
N GLY A 110 -30.92 -7.20 13.93
CA GLY A 110 -30.05 -7.15 12.76
C GLY A 110 -28.77 -7.95 12.95
N GLU A 111 -27.77 -7.61 12.15
CA GLU A 111 -26.46 -8.26 12.13
C GLU A 111 -25.45 -7.51 13.01
N VAL A 112 -24.24 -8.06 13.14
CA VAL A 112 -23.13 -7.37 13.83
C VAL A 112 -22.62 -6.22 12.98
N ILE A 113 -22.52 -5.03 13.58
CA ILE A 113 -21.94 -3.87 12.92
C ILE A 113 -20.44 -4.07 12.78
N ASN A 114 -19.92 -4.01 11.56
CA ASN A 114 -18.51 -4.26 11.32
C ASN A 114 -17.65 -3.06 11.80
N SER A 115 -16.55 -3.37 12.49
CA SER A 115 -15.58 -2.38 12.99
C SER A 115 -14.64 -1.81 11.93
N LYS A 116 -14.70 -2.28 10.68
CA LYS A 116 -13.80 -1.82 9.62
C LYS A 116 -13.94 -0.31 9.39
N ILE A 117 -12.80 0.36 9.49
CA ILE A 117 -12.63 1.80 9.27
C ILE A 117 -12.91 2.11 7.79
N VAL A 118 -13.63 3.22 7.58
CA VAL A 118 -14.01 3.93 6.35
C VAL A 118 -13.39 3.39 5.04
N PRO A 119 -14.18 3.21 3.96
CA PRO A 119 -13.67 2.97 2.63
C PRO A 119 -12.92 4.22 2.19
N TYR A 120 -11.62 4.23 2.42
CA TYR A 120 -10.75 5.17 1.74
C TYR A 120 -10.81 4.82 0.27
N ARG A 121 -11.28 5.77 -0.54
CA ARG A 121 -10.92 5.78 -1.95
C ARG A 121 -9.40 5.77 -2.02
N ILE A 122 -8.86 5.02 -2.97
CA ILE A 122 -7.41 4.85 -3.17
C ILE A 122 -6.73 6.22 -3.28
N TYR A 123 -7.45 7.21 -3.84
CA TYR A 123 -7.17 8.63 -3.73
C TYR A 123 -8.10 9.31 -2.72
N ASP A 124 -7.52 9.69 -1.59
CA ASP A 124 -8.11 10.62 -0.63
C ASP A 124 -7.14 11.80 -0.47
N GLY A 125 -7.66 13.02 -0.30
CA GLY A 125 -6.83 14.21 -0.06
C GLY A 125 -5.91 14.02 1.14
N ILE A 126 -6.34 13.24 2.13
CA ILE A 126 -5.53 12.86 3.29
C ILE A 126 -4.32 11.99 2.89
N MET A 127 -4.50 11.03 1.97
CA MET A 127 -3.41 10.19 1.46
C MET A 127 -2.37 11.04 0.74
N VAL A 128 -2.81 11.95 -0.14
CA VAL A 128 -1.94 12.86 -0.89
C VAL A 128 -1.17 13.80 0.04
N LEU A 129 -1.84 14.35 1.05
CA LEU A 129 -1.20 15.19 2.05
C LEU A 129 -0.13 14.42 2.84
N ASN A 130 -0.46 13.21 3.30
CA ASN A 130 0.48 12.38 4.07
C ASN A 130 1.70 11.98 3.23
N LEU A 131 1.49 11.64 1.96
CA LEU A 131 2.56 11.38 1.02
C LEU A 131 3.46 12.61 0.85
N PHE A 132 2.87 13.77 0.61
CA PHE A 132 3.61 15.02 0.45
C PHE A 132 4.45 15.34 1.69
N LEU A 133 3.86 15.28 2.89
CA LEU A 133 4.57 15.53 4.14
C LEU A 133 5.73 14.55 4.35
N MET A 134 5.53 13.27 4.02
CA MET A 134 6.56 12.24 4.15
C MET A 134 7.73 12.49 3.19
N LEU A 135 7.44 12.76 1.92
CA LEU A 135 8.47 13.07 0.93
C LEU A 135 9.20 14.38 1.27
N ALA A 136 8.49 15.41 1.73
CA ALA A 136 9.07 16.67 2.16
C ALA A 136 10.00 16.49 3.38
N PHE A 137 9.60 15.67 4.35
CA PHE A 137 10.43 15.33 5.50
C PHE A 137 11.71 14.59 5.09
N ILE A 138 11.59 13.60 4.20
CA ILE A 138 12.75 12.86 3.67
C ILE A 138 13.67 13.78 2.87
N ALA A 139 13.13 14.66 2.03
CA ALA A 139 13.90 15.63 1.27
C ALA A 139 14.65 16.61 2.19
N MET A 140 14.00 17.09 3.26
CA MET A 140 14.67 17.92 4.28
C MET A 140 15.79 17.17 4.99
N LEU A 141 15.58 15.89 5.36
CA LEU A 141 16.65 15.09 5.95
C LEU A 141 17.84 14.94 4.98
N GLY A 142 17.57 14.67 3.69
CA GLY A 142 18.59 14.63 2.64
C GLY A 142 19.40 15.92 2.56
N PHE A 143 18.72 17.07 2.59
CA PHE A 143 19.35 18.40 2.59
C PHE A 143 20.33 18.60 3.75
N PHE A 144 19.94 18.22 4.98
CA PHE A 144 20.81 18.35 6.14
C PHE A 144 21.99 17.38 6.10
N MET A 145 21.80 16.18 5.56
CA MET A 145 22.87 15.18 5.43
C MET A 145 23.92 15.60 4.40
N GLU A 146 23.53 16.11 3.23
CA GLU A 146 24.46 16.59 2.20
C GLU A 146 25.37 17.69 2.76
N ARG A 147 24.80 18.66 3.49
CA ARG A 147 25.59 19.73 4.15
C ARG A 147 26.57 19.22 5.20
N LYS A 148 26.22 18.17 5.94
CA LYS A 148 27.12 17.58 6.95
C LYS A 148 28.22 16.73 6.31
N LEU A 149 27.90 16.00 5.24
CA LEU A 149 28.86 15.21 4.48
C LEU A 149 29.93 16.10 3.84
N GLN A 150 29.53 17.20 3.18
CA GLN A 150 30.47 18.17 2.60
C GLN A 150 31.43 18.75 3.66
N LYS A 151 30.90 19.24 4.78
CA LYS A 151 31.71 19.77 5.89
C LYS A 151 32.69 18.74 6.49
N GLY A 152 32.27 17.46 6.55
CA GLY A 152 33.11 16.38 7.04
C GLY A 152 34.30 16.09 6.13
N VAL A 153 34.08 16.15 4.81
CA VAL A 153 35.15 15.97 3.81
C VAL A 153 36.12 17.15 3.83
N GLU A 154 35.62 18.39 3.84
CA GLU A 154 36.46 19.60 3.93
C GLU A 154 37.34 19.59 5.19
N ALA A 155 36.80 19.14 6.33
CA ALA A 155 37.56 18.98 7.56
C ALA A 155 38.66 17.90 7.42
N HIS A 156 38.36 16.78 6.78
CA HIS A 156 39.33 15.68 6.59
C HIS A 156 40.44 16.06 5.60
N GLU A 157 40.15 16.85 4.57
CA GLU A 157 41.15 17.40 3.64
C GLU A 157 42.05 18.44 4.33
N SER A 158 41.48 19.28 5.21
CA SER A 158 42.25 20.26 5.99
C SER A 158 43.22 19.62 7.00
N VAL A 159 42.87 18.44 7.52
CA VAL A 159 43.68 17.69 8.51
C VAL A 159 44.68 16.75 7.83
N SER A 160 44.37 16.21 6.65
CA SER A 160 45.22 15.22 5.97
C SER A 160 46.38 15.79 5.15
N GLY A 161 46.63 17.11 5.21
CA GLY A 161 47.91 17.75 4.85
C GLY A 161 48.72 17.02 3.78
N ARG A 162 48.27 17.13 2.52
CA ARG A 162 48.87 16.52 1.32
C ARG A 162 50.38 16.78 1.25
N LYS A 163 51.19 15.86 1.79
CA LYS A 163 52.64 15.80 1.61
C LYS A 163 52.94 14.53 0.83
N GLY A 164 53.06 14.69 -0.49
CA GLY A 164 53.60 13.65 -1.35
C GLY A 164 55.03 13.33 -0.91
N GLY A 165 55.27 12.07 -0.59
CA GLY A 165 56.58 11.51 -0.33
C GLY A 165 56.64 10.14 -1.01
N ASN A 166 57.38 10.09 -2.11
CA ASN A 166 57.89 8.88 -2.73
C ASN A 166 58.52 7.97 -1.66
N GLU A 167 58.29 6.66 -1.76
CA GLU A 167 59.34 5.69 -1.50
C GLU A 167 59.16 4.47 -2.42
N ARG A 168 60.27 4.13 -3.07
CA ARG A 168 60.46 3.08 -4.06
C ARG A 168 61.18 1.90 -3.39
N GLU A 169 60.94 0.73 -3.98
CA GLU A 169 61.83 -0.44 -4.11
C GLU A 169 62.02 -1.42 -2.94
N GLY A 170 61.99 -2.70 -3.34
CA GLY A 170 62.44 -3.84 -2.55
C GLY A 170 62.12 -5.17 -3.24
N SER A 171 62.90 -5.54 -4.26
CA SER A 171 62.86 -6.87 -4.89
C SER A 171 63.43 -7.96 -3.99
N GLY A 172 62.93 -9.18 -4.10
CA GLY A 172 63.61 -10.37 -3.58
C GLY A 172 62.99 -11.66 -4.10
N SER A 173 63.60 -12.22 -5.14
CA SER A 173 63.35 -13.58 -5.63
C SER A 173 63.96 -14.62 -4.69
N HIS A 174 63.29 -15.74 -4.43
CA HIS A 174 63.93 -17.05 -4.54
C HIS A 174 62.88 -18.15 -4.72
N GLN A 175 63.12 -18.93 -5.77
CA GLN A 175 62.42 -20.09 -6.23
C GLN A 175 63.00 -21.30 -5.48
N ASP A 176 62.17 -22.14 -4.88
CA ASP A 176 62.57 -23.51 -4.57
C ASP A 176 61.37 -24.45 -4.73
N ALA A 177 61.57 -25.42 -5.61
CA ALA A 177 60.57 -26.37 -6.08
C ALA A 177 60.57 -27.61 -5.18
N ARG A 178 59.42 -27.90 -4.55
CA ARG A 178 58.96 -29.26 -4.17
C ARG A 178 57.63 -29.19 -3.39
N GLU A 179 56.53 -28.96 -4.10
CA GLU A 179 55.18 -29.44 -3.70
C GLU A 179 54.18 -29.24 -4.85
N GLU A 180 54.57 -29.65 -6.05
CA GLU A 180 53.70 -29.64 -7.23
C GLU A 180 52.99 -31.00 -7.29
N ILE A 181 51.72 -31.03 -6.87
CA ILE A 181 50.60 -31.79 -7.49
C ILE A 181 49.33 -31.79 -6.58
N ASP A 182 49.44 -31.60 -5.26
CA ASP A 182 48.24 -31.49 -4.39
C ASP A 182 47.77 -30.04 -4.12
N LEU A 183 48.58 -29.03 -4.48
CA LEU A 183 48.26 -27.59 -4.32
C LEU A 183 47.50 -26.97 -5.51
N ALA A 184 47.62 -27.54 -6.71
CA ALA A 184 47.05 -26.95 -7.93
C ALA A 184 45.51 -27.01 -7.98
N ILE A 185 44.91 -28.05 -7.39
CA ILE A 185 43.44 -28.19 -7.33
C ILE A 185 42.85 -27.26 -6.26
N GLY A 186 43.59 -27.03 -5.15
CA GLY A 186 43.21 -26.09 -4.11
C GLY A 186 43.32 -24.64 -4.58
N GLU A 187 44.40 -24.27 -5.27
CA GLU A 187 44.58 -22.92 -5.82
C GLU A 187 43.64 -22.61 -6.98
N GLU A 188 43.34 -23.55 -7.88
CA GLU A 188 42.31 -23.32 -8.91
C GLU A 188 40.91 -23.15 -8.28
N MET A 189 40.55 -23.97 -7.28
CA MET A 189 39.25 -23.83 -6.64
C MET A 189 39.15 -22.54 -5.81
N VAL A 190 40.23 -22.14 -5.12
CA VAL A 190 40.31 -20.86 -4.40
C VAL A 190 40.33 -19.68 -5.38
N ALA A 191 41.03 -19.76 -6.50
CA ALA A 191 41.03 -18.71 -7.53
C ALA A 191 39.66 -18.58 -8.22
N VAL A 192 38.96 -19.69 -8.46
CA VAL A 192 37.58 -19.71 -8.96
C VAL A 192 36.61 -19.12 -7.93
N LEU A 193 36.79 -19.43 -6.64
CA LEU A 193 36.01 -18.83 -5.56
C LEU A 193 36.32 -17.33 -5.42
N ASP A 194 37.58 -16.91 -5.43
CA ASP A 194 37.98 -15.50 -5.33
C ASP A 194 37.52 -14.67 -6.53
N THR A 195 37.54 -15.25 -7.74
CA THR A 195 36.91 -14.61 -8.90
C THR A 195 35.39 -14.56 -8.76
N ALA A 196 34.72 -15.64 -8.35
CA ALA A 196 33.26 -15.68 -8.15
C ALA A 196 32.78 -14.71 -7.05
N TYR A 197 33.54 -14.56 -5.96
CA TYR A 197 33.24 -13.70 -4.81
C TYR A 197 33.88 -12.31 -4.91
N SER A 198 34.49 -11.98 -6.06
CA SER A 198 34.99 -10.62 -6.27
C SER A 198 33.85 -9.59 -6.11
N PRO A 199 34.08 -8.43 -5.48
CA PRO A 199 33.04 -7.42 -5.25
C PRO A 199 32.32 -6.98 -6.52
N VAL A 200 33.02 -7.00 -7.67
CA VAL A 200 32.46 -6.69 -8.99
C VAL A 200 31.43 -7.72 -9.42
N ASN A 201 31.75 -9.01 -9.30
CA ASN A 201 30.84 -10.10 -9.67
C ASN A 201 29.64 -10.19 -8.72
N LEU A 202 29.86 -9.99 -7.42
CA LEU A 202 28.77 -9.93 -6.44
C LEU A 202 27.80 -8.76 -6.70
N PHE A 203 28.32 -7.59 -7.06
CA PHE A 203 27.49 -6.43 -7.38
C PHE A 203 26.68 -6.64 -8.68
N ALA A 204 27.30 -7.21 -9.71
CA ALA A 204 26.62 -7.56 -10.96
C ALA A 204 25.53 -8.61 -10.73
N ALA A 205 25.84 -9.66 -9.96
CA ALA A 205 24.88 -10.70 -9.57
C ALA A 205 23.71 -10.11 -8.76
N GLY A 206 23.99 -9.22 -7.80
CA GLY A 206 22.94 -8.56 -7.03
C GLY A 206 22.09 -7.61 -7.89
N THR A 207 22.67 -6.93 -8.87
CA THR A 207 21.92 -6.11 -9.84
C THR A 207 21.02 -6.97 -10.72
N ALA A 208 21.52 -8.11 -11.22
CA ALA A 208 20.72 -9.07 -11.98
C ALA A 208 19.59 -9.64 -11.12
N LEU A 209 19.87 -10.00 -9.86
CA LEU A 209 18.88 -10.48 -8.91
C LEU A 209 17.78 -9.45 -8.66
N LEU A 210 18.13 -8.16 -8.51
CA LEU A 210 17.16 -7.07 -8.35
C LEU A 210 16.23 -6.99 -9.57
N ALA A 211 16.80 -6.98 -10.78
CA ALA A 211 16.02 -6.92 -12.02
C ALA A 211 15.09 -8.13 -12.14
N VAL A 212 15.61 -9.35 -11.92
CA VAL A 212 14.83 -10.59 -11.94
C VAL A 212 13.70 -10.55 -10.92
N THR A 213 13.95 -10.07 -9.70
CA THR A 213 12.94 -9.99 -8.63
C THR A 213 11.78 -9.07 -9.03
N LEU A 214 12.09 -7.90 -9.58
CA LEU A 214 11.06 -6.93 -9.99
C LEU A 214 10.28 -7.41 -11.22
N VAL A 215 10.96 -7.96 -12.23
CA VAL A 215 10.31 -8.47 -13.45
C VAL A 215 9.44 -9.68 -13.12
N LEU A 216 9.95 -10.63 -12.33
CA LEU A 216 9.19 -11.81 -11.92
C LEU A 216 7.96 -11.40 -11.09
N ALA A 217 8.10 -10.45 -10.16
CA ALA A 217 6.96 -9.92 -9.42
C ALA A 217 5.88 -9.31 -10.34
N ALA A 218 6.27 -8.51 -11.33
CA ALA A 218 5.33 -7.93 -12.29
C ALA A 218 4.61 -9.01 -13.11
N VAL A 219 5.35 -10.00 -13.62
CA VAL A 219 4.78 -11.13 -14.38
C VAL A 219 3.82 -11.95 -13.52
N LEU A 220 4.19 -12.25 -12.28
CA LEU A 220 3.35 -13.00 -11.35
C LEU A 220 2.07 -12.23 -11.00
N HIS A 221 2.17 -10.92 -10.76
CA HIS A 221 1.02 -10.06 -10.51
C HIS A 221 0.01 -10.11 -11.66
N ILE A 222 0.47 -9.87 -12.89
CA ILE A 222 -0.36 -9.89 -14.09
C ILE A 222 -0.98 -11.28 -14.29
N LYS A 223 -0.18 -12.34 -14.14
CA LYS A 223 -0.64 -13.73 -14.30
C LYS A 223 -1.71 -14.08 -13.27
N ASN A 224 -1.53 -13.68 -12.01
CA ASN A 224 -2.48 -13.96 -10.93
C ASN A 224 -3.84 -13.30 -11.21
N ILE A 225 -3.83 -12.04 -11.61
CA ILE A 225 -5.04 -11.32 -11.99
C ILE A 225 -5.77 -12.02 -13.15
N TYR A 226 -5.03 -12.41 -14.19
CA TYR A 226 -5.61 -13.12 -15.33
C TYR A 226 -6.20 -14.48 -14.94
N TYR A 227 -5.52 -15.20 -14.05
CA TYR A 227 -5.98 -16.47 -13.52
C TYR A 227 -7.29 -16.32 -12.74
N VAL A 228 -7.37 -15.35 -11.83
CA VAL A 228 -8.60 -15.07 -11.05
C VAL A 228 -9.76 -14.67 -11.98
N HIS A 229 -9.52 -13.83 -12.98
CA HIS A 229 -10.54 -13.45 -13.96
C HIS A 229 -11.08 -14.64 -14.75
N ARG A 230 -10.19 -15.51 -15.21
CA ARG A 230 -10.57 -16.75 -15.91
C ARG A 230 -11.39 -17.67 -15.00
N LEU A 231 -10.95 -17.87 -13.76
CA LEU A 231 -11.63 -18.73 -12.79
C LEU A 231 -13.04 -18.21 -12.49
N MET A 232 -13.20 -16.91 -12.30
CA MET A 232 -14.50 -16.29 -12.04
C MET A 232 -15.46 -16.44 -13.22
N THR A 233 -14.97 -16.24 -14.45
CA THR A 233 -15.74 -16.44 -15.68
C THR A 233 -16.22 -17.89 -15.82
N LEU A 234 -15.36 -18.86 -15.47
CA LEU A 234 -15.69 -20.28 -15.47
C LEU A 234 -16.76 -20.63 -14.43
N LEU A 235 -16.60 -20.15 -13.19
CA LEU A 235 -17.51 -20.44 -12.08
C LEU A 235 -18.89 -19.81 -12.27
N GLN A 236 -18.96 -18.58 -12.76
CA GLN A 236 -20.23 -17.89 -12.99
C GLN A 236 -20.94 -18.30 -14.29
N LYS A 237 -20.27 -19.09 -15.15
CA LYS A 237 -20.76 -19.51 -16.47
C LYS A 237 -21.25 -18.33 -17.35
N LYS A 238 -20.68 -17.15 -17.14
CA LYS A 238 -21.03 -15.89 -17.83
C LYS A 238 -19.76 -15.07 -18.02
N THR A 239 -19.71 -14.29 -19.10
CA THR A 239 -18.62 -13.34 -19.35
C THR A 239 -18.68 -12.21 -18.33
N VAL A 240 -17.68 -12.12 -17.46
CA VAL A 240 -17.53 -11.03 -16.49
C VAL A 240 -16.57 -10.01 -17.06
N ALA A 241 -16.98 -8.74 -17.14
CA ALA A 241 -16.08 -7.66 -17.55
C ALA A 241 -14.98 -7.48 -16.49
N ARG A 242 -13.73 -7.26 -16.92
CA ARG A 242 -12.59 -7.10 -16.00
C ARG A 242 -12.76 -5.93 -15.04
N SER A 243 -13.38 -4.83 -15.48
CA SER A 243 -13.68 -3.67 -14.64
C SER A 243 -14.53 -4.04 -13.42
N HIS A 244 -15.56 -4.86 -13.59
CA HIS A 244 -16.38 -5.35 -12.47
C HIS A 244 -15.57 -6.23 -11.52
N LEU A 245 -14.74 -7.13 -12.05
CA LEU A 245 -13.84 -7.94 -11.22
C LEU A 245 -12.89 -7.05 -10.40
N TYR A 246 -12.30 -6.03 -11.01
CA TYR A 246 -11.40 -5.12 -10.33
C TYR A 246 -12.08 -4.27 -9.27
N ALA A 247 -13.34 -3.88 -9.47
CA ALA A 247 -14.11 -3.20 -8.42
C ALA A 247 -14.27 -4.10 -7.19
N GLU A 248 -14.64 -5.37 -7.39
CA GLU A 248 -14.91 -6.31 -6.31
C GLU A 248 -13.65 -6.85 -5.63
N MET A 249 -12.54 -7.00 -6.35
CA MET A 249 -11.27 -7.49 -5.79
C MET A 249 -10.52 -6.45 -4.95
N THR A 250 -10.90 -5.17 -5.01
CA THR A 250 -10.17 -4.11 -4.32
C THR A 250 -10.44 -4.08 -2.82
N VAL A 251 -9.42 -4.43 -2.04
CA VAL A 251 -9.44 -4.30 -0.58
C VAL A 251 -8.78 -2.98 -0.18
N SER A 252 -9.55 -2.09 0.44
CA SER A 252 -8.98 -0.86 1.02
C SER A 252 -8.01 -1.20 2.16
N GLN A 253 -6.77 -0.71 2.05
CA GLN A 253 -5.68 -0.98 3.00
C GLN A 253 -5.47 0.14 4.05
N GLY A 254 -6.21 1.24 3.94
CA GLY A 254 -6.09 2.46 4.74
C GLY A 254 -5.13 3.49 4.13
N SER A 255 -5.52 4.77 4.15
CA SER A 255 -4.82 5.89 3.50
C SER A 255 -3.35 6.02 3.92
N ASN A 256 -3.05 5.88 5.21
CA ASN A 256 -1.68 5.98 5.73
C ASN A 256 -0.76 4.88 5.19
N PHE A 257 -1.28 3.65 5.08
CA PHE A 257 -0.51 2.54 4.53
C PHE A 257 -0.30 2.73 3.03
N THR A 258 -1.32 3.14 2.29
CA THR A 258 -1.19 3.41 0.85
C THR A 258 -0.17 4.51 0.58
N ALA A 259 -0.22 5.63 1.33
CA ALA A 259 0.77 6.71 1.23
C ALA A 259 2.19 6.20 1.49
N LEU A 260 2.36 5.39 2.53
CA LEU A 260 3.65 4.85 2.93
C LEU A 260 4.20 3.84 1.90
N ALA A 261 3.35 2.96 1.39
CA ALA A 261 3.73 1.99 0.38
C ALA A 261 4.12 2.70 -0.93
N PHE A 262 3.39 3.75 -1.30
CA PHE A 262 3.71 4.59 -2.44
C PHE A 262 5.03 5.34 -2.29
N ALA A 263 5.25 5.95 -1.12
CA ALA A 263 6.53 6.59 -0.80
C ALA A 263 7.68 5.58 -0.86
N SER A 264 7.46 4.34 -0.44
CA SER A 264 8.48 3.28 -0.50
C SER A 264 8.86 2.93 -1.95
N TRP A 265 7.88 2.85 -2.86
CA TRP A 265 8.16 2.65 -4.29
C TRP A 265 8.93 3.83 -4.89
N ILE A 266 8.55 5.08 -4.59
CA ILE A 266 9.30 6.25 -5.04
C ILE A 266 10.74 6.20 -4.52
N MET A 267 10.92 5.91 -3.23
CA MET A 267 12.23 5.80 -2.60
C MET A 267 13.07 4.66 -3.19
N LEU A 268 12.45 3.57 -3.64
CA LEU A 268 13.15 2.49 -4.35
C LEU A 268 13.77 2.99 -5.65
N PHE A 269 13.00 3.76 -6.45
CA PHE A 269 13.51 4.37 -7.68
C PHE A 269 14.59 5.42 -7.41
N VAL A 270 14.44 6.24 -6.37
CA VAL A 270 15.46 7.21 -5.97
C VAL A 270 16.74 6.50 -5.52
N ALA A 271 16.64 5.47 -4.69
CA ALA A 271 17.79 4.69 -4.24
C ALA A 271 18.52 4.02 -5.41
N ALA A 272 17.77 3.46 -6.37
CA ALA A 272 18.34 2.92 -7.60
C ALA A 272 19.04 4.02 -8.43
N ALA A 273 18.43 5.20 -8.59
CA ALA A 273 19.04 6.32 -9.30
C ALA A 273 20.35 6.77 -8.64
N TYR A 274 20.41 6.88 -7.31
CA TYR A 274 21.64 7.19 -6.60
C TYR A 274 22.71 6.11 -6.81
N LEU A 275 22.36 4.84 -6.69
CA LEU A 275 23.34 3.77 -6.82
C LEU A 275 23.93 3.67 -8.24
N TYR A 276 23.09 3.78 -9.27
CA TYR A 276 23.49 3.50 -10.65
C TYR A 276 23.83 4.74 -11.48
N LEU A 277 23.27 5.92 -11.16
CA LEU A 277 23.57 7.16 -11.88
C LEU A 277 24.63 8.00 -11.15
N LEU A 278 24.66 8.00 -9.82
CA LEU A 278 25.65 8.81 -9.08
C LEU A 278 27.06 8.24 -9.20
N VAL A 279 27.19 6.91 -9.18
CA VAL A 279 28.48 6.22 -9.20
C VAL A 279 28.86 5.90 -10.65
N PRO A 280 29.88 6.56 -11.24
CA PRO A 280 30.14 6.55 -12.69
C PRO A 280 30.79 5.26 -13.22
N THR A 281 30.77 4.17 -12.46
CA THR A 281 31.34 2.88 -12.86
C THR A 281 30.43 2.03 -13.74
N TYR A 282 29.11 2.22 -13.68
CA TYR A 282 28.16 1.19 -14.16
C TYR A 282 27.22 1.67 -15.27
N SER A 283 26.84 2.94 -15.25
CA SER A 283 26.09 3.57 -16.34
C SER A 283 27.05 4.43 -17.16
N PRO A 284 27.04 4.32 -18.51
CA PRO A 284 27.79 5.25 -19.36
C PRO A 284 27.27 6.68 -19.20
N TYR A 285 26.04 6.86 -18.71
CA TYR A 285 25.44 8.14 -18.35
C TYR A 285 25.46 8.29 -16.84
N SER A 286 26.49 8.96 -16.33
CA SER A 286 26.64 9.20 -14.90
C SER A 286 26.43 10.66 -14.56
N TYR A 287 25.91 10.90 -13.36
CA TYR A 287 25.77 12.21 -12.76
C TYR A 287 27.07 13.01 -12.80
N MET A 288 28.21 12.34 -12.58
CA MET A 288 29.54 12.97 -12.57
C MET A 288 29.94 13.54 -13.94
N GLN A 289 29.33 13.10 -15.04
CA GLN A 289 29.54 13.69 -16.36
C GLN A 289 28.75 14.99 -16.58
N ILE A 290 27.72 15.25 -15.76
CA ILE A 290 26.93 16.48 -15.81
C ILE A 290 27.62 17.51 -14.91
N ALA A 291 28.69 18.12 -15.42
CA ALA A 291 29.57 19.00 -14.65
C ALA A 291 28.82 20.12 -13.88
N SER A 292 27.78 20.71 -14.48
CA SER A 292 26.97 21.77 -13.85
C SER A 292 26.14 21.28 -12.64
N LEU A 293 25.76 20.00 -12.62
CA LEU A 293 25.02 19.41 -11.53
C LEU A 293 25.99 18.87 -10.47
N ALA A 294 27.04 18.18 -10.89
CA ALA A 294 28.07 17.63 -10.01
C ALA A 294 28.86 18.68 -9.21
N SER A 295 29.08 19.87 -9.79
CA SER A 295 29.75 21.00 -9.12
C SER A 295 28.81 21.86 -8.25
N ASN A 296 27.50 21.57 -8.27
CA ASN A 296 26.54 22.34 -7.49
C ASN A 296 26.56 21.89 -6.02
N GLN A 297 26.55 22.86 -5.09
CA GLN A 297 26.46 22.60 -3.64
C GLN A 297 25.24 21.77 -3.23
N MET A 298 24.18 21.77 -4.05
CA MET A 298 22.93 21.04 -3.84
C MET A 298 22.70 19.95 -4.89
N GLY A 299 23.75 19.54 -5.60
CA GLY A 299 23.61 18.69 -6.77
C GLY A 299 23.01 17.31 -6.45
N PHE A 300 23.32 16.72 -5.29
CA PHE A 300 22.74 15.44 -4.90
C PHE A 300 21.26 15.60 -4.54
N ALA A 301 20.89 16.60 -3.75
CA ALA A 301 19.49 16.89 -3.46
C ALA A 301 18.66 17.12 -4.74
N ILE A 302 19.20 17.86 -5.72
CA ILE A 302 18.53 18.09 -7.00
C ILE A 302 18.32 16.77 -7.76
N LEU A 303 19.33 15.90 -7.81
CA LEU A 303 19.21 14.57 -8.42
C LEU A 303 18.09 13.76 -7.74
N GLY A 304 18.07 13.72 -6.40
CA GLY A 304 17.07 12.97 -5.65
C GLY A 304 15.64 13.50 -5.84
N ILE A 305 15.47 14.82 -5.84
CA ILE A 305 14.16 15.44 -6.11
C ILE A 305 13.73 15.15 -7.55
N ALA A 306 14.63 15.28 -8.54
CA ALA A 306 14.33 15.00 -9.93
C ALA A 306 13.93 13.52 -10.15
N ALA A 307 14.69 12.58 -9.58
CA ALA A 307 14.38 11.16 -9.64
C ALA A 307 13.04 10.84 -8.95
N GLY A 308 12.76 11.46 -7.79
CA GLY A 308 11.51 11.30 -7.07
C GLY A 308 10.31 11.85 -7.83
N LEU A 309 10.44 13.03 -8.44
CA LEU A 309 9.40 13.63 -9.28
C LEU A 309 9.14 12.80 -10.55
N LEU A 310 10.20 12.29 -11.18
CA LEU A 310 10.08 11.40 -12.34
C LEU A 310 9.36 10.11 -11.96
N ALA A 311 9.74 9.47 -10.85
CA ALA A 311 9.07 8.27 -10.35
C ALA A 311 7.60 8.55 -10.04
N ALA A 312 7.30 9.64 -9.33
CA ALA A 312 5.92 10.04 -9.03
C ALA A 312 5.11 10.30 -10.33
N ALA A 313 5.70 10.97 -11.32
CA ALA A 313 5.05 11.22 -12.61
C ALA A 313 4.76 9.94 -13.39
N ILE A 314 5.72 9.00 -13.43
CA ILE A 314 5.53 7.68 -14.04
C ILE A 314 4.38 6.94 -13.35
N ILE A 315 4.36 6.92 -12.02
CA ILE A 315 3.31 6.18 -11.33
C ILE A 315 1.94 6.85 -11.50
N LEU A 316 1.86 8.19 -11.44
CA LEU A 316 0.62 8.91 -11.71
C LEU A 316 0.13 8.72 -13.15
N PHE A 317 1.05 8.58 -14.12
CA PHE A 317 0.70 8.23 -15.49
C PHE A 317 0.13 6.82 -15.57
N LEU A 318 0.76 5.83 -14.92
CA LEU A 318 0.26 4.47 -14.86
C LEU A 318 -1.11 4.39 -14.18
N ASP A 319 -1.36 5.23 -13.18
CA ASP A 319 -2.66 5.30 -12.50
C ASP A 319 -3.80 5.82 -13.41
N LYS A 320 -3.47 6.68 -14.39
CA LYS A 320 -4.42 7.17 -15.40
C LYS A 320 -4.76 6.16 -16.50
N LEU A 321 -4.17 4.97 -16.49
CA LEU A 321 -4.51 3.91 -17.46
C LEU A 321 -6.00 3.53 -17.31
N PRO A 322 -6.69 3.14 -18.41
CA PRO A 322 -8.09 2.75 -18.35
C PRO A 322 -8.32 1.53 -17.44
N GLU A 323 -9.55 1.35 -16.95
CA GLU A 323 -9.88 0.34 -15.92
C GLU A 323 -9.54 -1.10 -16.35
N ASP A 324 -9.53 -1.40 -17.64
CA ASP A 324 -9.17 -2.71 -18.19
C ASP A 324 -7.67 -3.03 -18.08
N ARG A 325 -6.84 -2.04 -17.73
CA ARG A 325 -5.38 -2.12 -17.55
C ARG A 325 -4.93 -1.87 -16.11
N ARG A 326 -5.84 -2.07 -15.15
CA ARG A 326 -5.60 -1.84 -13.72
C ARG A 326 -4.42 -2.63 -13.15
N GLU A 327 -4.05 -3.75 -13.77
CA GLU A 327 -2.89 -4.56 -13.41
C GLU A 327 -1.53 -3.81 -13.47
N PHE A 328 -1.47 -2.66 -14.13
CA PHE A 328 -0.26 -1.82 -14.20
C PHE A 328 -0.25 -0.66 -13.19
N ARG A 329 -1.33 -0.46 -12.42
CA ARG A 329 -1.43 0.62 -11.44
C ARG A 329 -0.67 0.27 -10.16
N LEU A 330 0.57 0.75 -10.05
CA LEU A 330 1.44 0.56 -8.88
C LEU A 330 0.81 1.03 -7.55
N THR A 331 -0.03 2.05 -7.61
CA THR A 331 -0.86 2.59 -6.51
C THR A 331 -1.83 1.57 -5.92
N GLU A 332 -2.28 0.64 -6.76
CA GLU A 332 -3.35 -0.30 -6.44
C GLU A 332 -2.84 -1.73 -6.26
N ILE A 333 -1.54 -2.00 -6.49
CA ILE A 333 -0.96 -3.35 -6.36
C ILE A 333 -1.39 -4.01 -5.05
N TYR A 334 -1.24 -3.29 -3.94
CA TYR A 334 -1.55 -3.81 -2.60
C TYR A 334 -3.05 -3.96 -2.30
N SER A 335 -3.92 -3.40 -3.13
CA SER A 335 -5.37 -3.55 -2.98
C SER A 335 -5.86 -4.93 -3.44
N PHE A 336 -5.08 -5.64 -4.27
CA PHE A 336 -5.41 -6.98 -4.76
C PHE A 336 -5.00 -8.10 -3.80
N TYR A 337 -4.34 -7.78 -2.68
CA TYR A 337 -3.75 -8.77 -1.78
C TYR A 337 -4.20 -8.57 -0.33
N ALA A 338 -4.32 -9.66 0.41
CA ALA A 338 -4.57 -9.63 1.85
C ALA A 338 -3.26 -9.36 2.61
N ILE A 339 -3.08 -8.13 3.11
CA ILE A 339 -1.85 -7.71 3.78
C ILE A 339 -2.00 -7.71 5.30
N SER A 340 -1.21 -8.55 5.97
CA SER A 340 -1.17 -8.64 7.43
C SER A 340 -0.58 -7.37 8.07
N LYS A 341 -0.88 -7.14 9.36
CA LYS A 341 -0.28 -6.02 10.13
C LYS A 341 1.25 -6.08 10.15
N SER A 342 1.84 -7.28 10.19
CA SER A 342 3.30 -7.46 10.15
C SER A 342 3.88 -7.08 8.80
N ALA A 343 3.26 -7.49 7.69
CA ALA A 343 3.68 -7.11 6.35
C ALA A 343 3.61 -5.59 6.14
N LYS A 344 2.57 -4.92 6.66
CA LYS A 344 2.48 -3.44 6.61
C LYS A 344 3.64 -2.76 7.34
N LYS A 345 4.06 -3.29 8.49
CA LYS A 345 5.22 -2.78 9.25
C LYS A 345 6.54 -3.01 8.50
N LEU A 346 6.70 -4.17 7.85
CA LEU A 346 7.89 -4.45 7.04
C LEU A 346 7.98 -3.50 5.85
N ILE A 347 6.87 -3.27 5.13
CA ILE A 347 6.80 -2.29 4.05
C ILE A 347 7.16 -0.89 4.58
N ALA A 348 6.66 -0.50 5.75
CA ALA A 348 7.06 0.76 6.40
C ALA A 348 8.57 0.85 6.67
N LEU A 349 9.17 -0.25 7.11
CA LEU A 349 10.61 -0.30 7.40
C LEU A 349 11.47 -0.12 6.14
N THR A 350 10.95 -0.45 4.95
CA THR A 350 11.70 -0.26 3.69
C THR A 350 12.08 1.20 3.45
N LEU A 351 11.27 2.17 3.90
CA LEU A 351 11.64 3.59 3.79
C LEU A 351 12.97 3.90 4.49
N LEU A 352 13.19 3.34 5.68
CA LEU A 352 14.43 3.54 6.42
C LEU A 352 15.61 2.83 5.76
N ALA A 353 15.39 1.60 5.27
CA ALA A 353 16.41 0.85 4.55
C ALA A 353 16.82 1.54 3.24
N LEU A 354 15.85 2.06 2.49
CA LEU A 354 16.07 2.81 1.24
C LEU A 354 16.76 4.15 1.51
N ALA A 355 16.39 4.86 2.56
CA ALA A 355 17.10 6.07 2.99
C ALA A 355 18.57 5.77 3.32
N ALA A 356 18.84 4.69 4.04
CA ALA A 356 20.21 4.25 4.33
C ALA A 356 20.99 3.87 3.04
N SER A 357 20.33 3.21 2.09
CA SER A 357 20.90 2.90 0.77
C SER A 357 21.29 4.17 0.00
N ILE A 358 20.42 5.19 0.01
CA ILE A 358 20.70 6.51 -0.58
C ILE A 358 21.89 7.19 0.09
N VAL A 359 21.97 7.17 1.42
CA VAL A 359 23.09 7.77 2.17
C VAL A 359 24.42 7.09 1.83
N LEU A 360 24.45 5.76 1.78
CA LEU A 360 25.65 5.02 1.38
C LEU A 360 26.05 5.32 -0.07
N SER A 361 25.07 5.44 -0.97
CA SER A 361 25.31 5.78 -2.37
C SER A 361 25.81 7.22 -2.53
N ALA A 362 25.26 8.16 -1.76
CA ALA A 362 25.71 9.55 -1.73
C ALA A 362 27.14 9.66 -1.19
N TYR A 363 27.47 8.91 -0.13
CA TYR A 363 28.83 8.80 0.37
C TYR A 363 29.80 8.30 -0.70
N LEU A 364 29.45 7.24 -1.43
CA LEU A 364 30.25 6.76 -2.58
C LEU A 364 30.45 7.85 -3.65
N GLY A 365 29.41 8.65 -3.91
CA GLY A 365 29.52 9.82 -4.79
C GLY A 365 30.50 10.87 -4.28
N THR A 366 30.52 11.16 -2.98
CA THR A 366 31.44 12.16 -2.39
C THR A 366 32.91 11.76 -2.42
N ILE A 367 33.21 10.46 -2.26
CA ILE A 367 34.60 9.99 -2.21
C ILE A 367 35.16 9.63 -3.58
N TYR A 368 34.36 9.74 -4.65
CA TYR A 368 34.80 9.43 -6.01
C TYR A 368 36.04 10.27 -6.40
N PRO A 369 37.08 9.70 -7.06
CA PRO A 369 37.14 8.36 -7.66
C PRO A 369 37.49 7.22 -6.71
N ALA A 370 37.73 7.48 -5.42
CA ALA A 370 37.93 6.40 -4.46
C ALA A 370 36.64 5.56 -4.33
N GLN A 371 36.82 4.27 -4.05
CA GLN A 371 35.72 3.32 -4.00
C GLN A 371 35.76 2.54 -2.68
N SER A 372 34.58 2.32 -2.08
CA SER A 372 34.41 1.44 -0.92
C SER A 372 33.48 0.29 -1.30
N ASP A 373 34.03 -0.91 -1.43
CA ASP A 373 33.25 -2.08 -1.82
C ASP A 373 32.19 -2.45 -0.77
N THR A 374 32.49 -2.22 0.51
CA THR A 374 31.52 -2.42 1.61
C THR A 374 30.31 -1.49 1.47
N ALA A 375 30.51 -0.20 1.16
CA ALA A 375 29.40 0.74 0.97
C ALA A 375 28.59 0.42 -0.30
N LYS A 376 29.24 -0.07 -1.37
CA LYS A 376 28.55 -0.53 -2.59
C LYS A 376 27.69 -1.75 -2.33
N LEU A 377 28.25 -2.79 -1.73
CA LEU A 377 27.50 -4.02 -1.44
C LEU A 377 26.41 -3.75 -0.40
N GLY A 378 26.68 -2.91 0.60
CA GLY A 378 25.69 -2.50 1.60
C GLY A 378 24.50 -1.74 0.99
N SER A 379 24.76 -0.76 0.12
CA SER A 379 23.69 -0.02 -0.57
C SER A 379 22.84 -0.93 -1.48
N LEU A 380 23.47 -1.84 -2.22
CA LEU A 380 22.78 -2.82 -3.07
C LEU A 380 21.96 -3.83 -2.24
N LEU A 381 22.49 -4.32 -1.12
CA LEU A 381 21.79 -5.28 -0.26
C LEU A 381 20.55 -4.66 0.38
N LEU A 382 20.64 -3.40 0.84
CA LEU A 382 19.48 -2.66 1.36
C LEU A 382 18.42 -2.44 0.28
N LEU A 383 18.85 -2.16 -0.96
CA LEU A 383 17.96 -2.00 -2.12
C LEU A 383 17.25 -3.33 -2.45
N LEU A 384 17.99 -4.43 -2.52
CA LEU A 384 17.48 -5.78 -2.76
C LEU A 384 16.48 -6.23 -1.69
N LEU A 385 16.83 -6.07 -0.42
CA LEU A 385 15.97 -6.44 0.70
C LEU A 385 14.68 -5.63 0.69
N SER A 386 14.76 -4.33 0.40
CA SER A 386 13.60 -3.45 0.28
C SER A 386 12.71 -3.86 -0.89
N ALA A 387 13.29 -4.12 -2.07
CA ALA A 387 12.55 -4.60 -3.22
C ALA A 387 11.83 -5.92 -2.91
N GLY A 388 12.52 -6.89 -2.29
CA GLY A 388 11.97 -8.17 -1.88
C GLY A 388 10.78 -8.03 -0.92
N ILE A 389 10.88 -7.14 0.07
CA ILE A 389 9.77 -6.86 1.00
C ILE A 389 8.58 -6.22 0.27
N LEU A 390 8.84 -5.27 -0.64
CA LEU A 390 7.76 -4.59 -1.38
C LEU A 390 6.97 -5.54 -2.27
N VAL A 391 7.62 -6.52 -2.89
CA VAL A 391 6.98 -7.51 -3.76
C VAL A 391 6.49 -8.77 -3.02
N MET A 392 6.86 -8.94 -1.75
CA MET A 392 6.50 -10.11 -0.93
C MET A 392 5.01 -10.48 -1.00
N PRO A 393 4.04 -9.55 -0.92
CA PRO A 393 2.62 -9.91 -0.99
C PRO A 393 2.24 -10.65 -2.29
N ILE A 394 2.87 -10.30 -3.41
CA ILE A 394 2.62 -10.92 -4.71
C ILE A 394 3.10 -12.38 -4.69
N TYR A 395 4.31 -12.61 -4.19
CA TYR A 395 4.88 -13.96 -4.09
C TYR A 395 4.09 -14.83 -3.13
N LYS A 396 3.71 -14.28 -1.97
CA LYS A 396 2.94 -15.01 -0.96
C LYS A 396 1.60 -15.50 -1.54
N GLU A 397 0.84 -14.62 -2.17
CA GLU A 397 -0.43 -14.98 -2.79
C GLU A 397 -0.26 -16.02 -3.90
N THR A 398 0.77 -15.85 -4.73
CA THR A 398 1.05 -16.81 -5.82
C THR A 398 1.38 -18.20 -5.27
N LEU A 399 2.15 -18.27 -4.18
CA LEU A 399 2.48 -19.54 -3.50
C LEU A 399 1.24 -20.18 -2.86
N GLU A 400 0.36 -19.38 -2.28
CA GLU A 400 -0.90 -19.85 -1.72
C GLU A 400 -1.85 -20.36 -2.81
N ALA A 401 -1.93 -19.70 -3.96
CA ALA A 401 -2.75 -20.14 -5.09
C ALA A 401 -2.25 -21.43 -5.78
N MET A 402 -0.98 -21.79 -5.60
CA MET A 402 -0.42 -23.06 -6.09
C MET A 402 -0.65 -24.25 -5.15
N ARG A 403 -0.98 -23.98 -3.88
CA ARG A 403 -1.34 -25.01 -2.89
C ARG A 403 -2.82 -25.33 -3.00
#